data_AF-A0A6B2EJ03-F1
#
_entry.id   AF-A0A6B2EJ03-F1
#
_cell.length_a   1.000
_cell.length_b   1.000
_cell.length_c   1.000
_cell.angle_alpha   90.00
_cell.angle_beta   90.00
_cell.angle_gamma   90.00
#
_symmetry.space_group_name_H-M   'P 1'
#
loop_
_entity.id
_entity.type
_entity.pdbx_description
1 polymer ?
#
loop_
_entity_poly.entity_id
_entity_poly.type
_entity_poly.pdbx_seq_one_letter_code
_entity_poly.pdbx_strand_id
1 'polypeptide(L)'
;LGDAFSSYKELEERLEAHSKESFVTYWRRDTRTVKGAHRKTSRPISSDLLYYSLRLACVFGGQKFSTRGQGKRTCQTLRSNCPAYITLRASKCGQKLEVISVCNAHNHELSERLNKSLPQNRKLTP
;
A
#
# COMPACT_ATOMS: atom_id res chain seq x y z
N LEU A 1 -0.49 11.95 5.35
CA LEU A 1 0.11 11.75 4.00
C LEU A 1 -0.22 12.99 3.19
N GLY A 2 0.75 13.69 2.60
CA GLY A 2 0.45 14.90 1.81
C GLY A 2 -0.23 14.58 0.48
N ASP A 3 -0.66 15.62 -0.24
CA ASP A 3 -1.59 15.49 -1.35
C ASP A 3 -0.93 15.06 -2.67
N ALA A 4 0.33 15.45 -2.89
CA ALA A 4 1.09 15.13 -4.09
C ALA A 4 2.57 14.93 -3.79
N PHE A 5 3.21 14.06 -4.57
CA PHE A 5 4.62 13.71 -4.50
C PHE A 5 5.28 13.88 -5.86
N SER A 6 6.50 14.39 -5.88
CA SER A 6 7.26 14.62 -7.12
C SER A 6 7.94 13.35 -7.64
N SER A 7 8.22 12.40 -6.74
CA SER A 7 8.88 11.13 -7.07
C SER A 7 8.34 9.98 -6.24
N TYR A 8 8.59 8.74 -6.68
CA TYR A 8 8.27 7.56 -5.86
C TYR A 8 9.07 7.51 -4.56
N LYS A 9 10.32 7.99 -4.57
CA LYS A 9 11.19 8.01 -3.39
C LYS A 9 10.63 8.89 -2.27
N GLU A 10 10.16 10.09 -2.62
CA GLU A 10 9.52 11.01 -1.67
C GLU A 10 8.28 10.38 -1.02
N LEU A 11 7.47 9.66 -1.81
CA LEU A 11 6.34 8.90 -1.29
C LEU A 11 6.80 7.81 -0.30
N GLU A 12 7.82 7.05 -0.65
CA GLU A 12 8.31 5.93 0.14
C GLU A 12 8.83 6.39 1.51
N GLU A 13 9.61 7.47 1.55
CA GLU A 13 10.11 8.08 2.79
C GLU A 13 8.96 8.56 3.69
N ARG A 14 7.97 9.27 3.10
CA ARG A 14 6.78 9.74 3.84
C ARG A 14 5.91 8.59 4.33
N LEU A 15 5.78 7.54 3.54
CA LEU A 15 5.03 6.34 3.90
C LEU A 15 5.71 5.60 5.04
N GLU A 16 7.04 5.49 5.01
CA GLU A 16 7.82 4.87 6.07
C GLU A 16 7.71 5.65 7.39
N ALA A 17 7.84 6.97 7.35
CA ALA A 17 7.65 7.83 8.52
C ALA A 17 6.25 7.66 9.13
N HIS A 18 5.21 7.70 8.29
CA HIS A 18 3.83 7.48 8.72
C HIS A 18 3.59 6.07 9.30
N SER A 19 4.20 5.06 8.69
CA SER A 19 4.10 3.66 9.13
C SER A 19 4.73 3.45 10.50
N LYS A 20 5.85 4.14 10.78
CA LYS A 20 6.52 4.11 12.09
C LYS A 20 5.70 4.83 13.16
N GLU A 21 5.16 6.01 12.84
CA GLU A 21 4.36 6.80 13.77
C GLU A 21 3.02 6.15 14.13
N SER A 22 2.34 5.58 13.13
CA SER A 22 1.01 4.98 13.33
C SER A 22 1.06 3.47 13.63
N PHE A 23 2.25 2.86 13.67
CA PHE A 23 2.46 1.40 13.81
C PHE A 23 1.67 0.57 12.78
N VAL A 24 1.45 1.11 11.58
CA VAL A 24 0.75 0.44 10.49
C VAL A 24 1.76 -0.02 9.46
N THR A 25 1.68 -1.27 9.02
CA THR A 25 2.42 -1.75 7.85
C THR A 25 1.52 -1.82 6.63
N TYR A 26 1.89 -1.08 5.59
CA TYR A 26 1.24 -1.11 4.28
C TYR A 26 1.99 -2.04 3.32
N TRP A 27 1.26 -2.72 2.45
CA TRP A 27 1.81 -3.50 1.34
C TRP A 27 1.19 -3.05 0.02
N ARG A 28 1.90 -3.27 -1.07
CA ARG A 28 1.46 -2.94 -2.43
C ARG A 28 0.42 -3.95 -2.90
N ARG A 29 -0.85 -3.55 -2.93
CA ARG A 29 -1.98 -4.41 -3.35
C ARG A 29 -2.12 -4.42 -4.86
N ASP A 30 -2.38 -3.24 -5.44
CA ASP A 30 -2.58 -3.08 -6.87
C ASP A 30 -1.55 -2.07 -7.37
N THR A 31 -0.81 -2.45 -8.41
CA THR A 31 0.16 -1.56 -9.03
C THR A 31 -0.06 -1.53 -10.53
N ARG A 32 0.09 -0.35 -11.10
CA ARG A 32 0.21 -0.17 -12.54
C ARG A 32 1.43 0.67 -12.79
N THR A 33 2.42 0.09 -13.44
CA THR A 33 3.65 0.81 -13.79
C THR A 33 3.39 1.80 -14.93
N VAL A 34 4.25 2.82 -15.03
CA VAL A 34 4.20 3.78 -16.14
C VAL A 34 4.32 3.07 -17.49
N LYS A 35 5.23 2.10 -17.62
CA LYS A 35 5.38 1.25 -18.81
C LYS A 35 4.08 0.51 -19.18
N GLY A 36 3.37 -0.04 -18.18
CA GLY A 36 2.08 -0.71 -18.40
C GLY A 36 0.94 0.26 -18.70
N ALA A 37 1.03 1.52 -18.26
CA ALA A 37 0.07 2.55 -18.59
C ALA A 37 0.19 3.02 -20.04
N HIS A 38 1.42 3.18 -20.56
CA HIS A 38 1.66 3.63 -21.92
C HIS A 38 1.01 2.76 -23.00
N ARG A 39 0.82 1.46 -22.74
CA ARG A 39 0.08 0.56 -23.64
C ARG A 39 -1.39 0.95 -23.86
N LYS A 40 -1.98 1.75 -22.97
CA LYS A 40 -3.38 2.20 -23.05
C LYS A 40 -3.54 3.72 -23.03
N THR A 41 -2.47 4.48 -22.83
CA THR A 41 -2.53 5.94 -22.73
C THR A 41 -1.31 6.56 -23.39
N SER A 42 -1.54 7.49 -24.32
CA SER A 42 -0.47 8.24 -25.00
C SER A 42 0.07 9.41 -24.18
N ARG A 43 -0.36 9.53 -22.92
CA ARG A 43 0.01 10.64 -22.04
C ARG A 43 1.48 10.50 -21.62
N PRO A 44 2.29 11.57 -21.71
CA PRO A 44 3.64 11.55 -21.18
C PRO A 44 3.57 11.52 -19.65
N ILE A 45 4.23 10.54 -19.04
CA ILE A 45 4.33 10.39 -17.60
C ILE A 45 5.81 10.27 -17.28
N SER A 46 6.28 11.02 -16.28
CA SER A 46 7.67 10.95 -15.86
C SER A 46 8.02 9.53 -15.42
N SER A 47 9.19 9.06 -15.87
CA SER A 47 9.77 7.79 -15.43
C SER A 47 10.06 7.76 -13.93
N ASP A 48 10.25 8.92 -13.30
CA ASP A 48 10.63 9.08 -11.89
C ASP A 48 9.50 8.68 -10.93
N LEU A 49 8.25 8.65 -11.43
CA LEU A 49 7.09 8.24 -10.66
C LEU A 49 7.00 6.73 -10.49
N LEU A 50 7.64 5.94 -11.37
CA LEU A 50 7.63 4.46 -11.46
C LEU A 50 6.24 3.82 -11.71
N TYR A 51 5.22 4.30 -11.00
CA TYR A 51 3.84 3.85 -11.05
C TYR A 51 2.92 4.93 -11.63
N TYR A 52 2.02 4.49 -12.50
CA TYR A 52 0.86 5.26 -12.94
C TYR A 52 -0.25 5.25 -11.89
N SER A 53 -0.48 4.12 -11.24
CA SER A 53 -1.43 4.00 -10.14
C SER A 53 -0.92 2.99 -9.12
N LEU A 54 -1.04 3.34 -7.85
CA LEU A 54 -0.55 2.55 -6.74
C LEU A 54 -1.62 2.50 -5.66
N ARG A 55 -2.05 1.29 -5.30
CA ARG A 55 -2.91 1.05 -4.14
C ARG A 55 -2.13 0.32 -3.07
N LEU A 56 -1.89 1.01 -1.98
CA LEU A 56 -1.34 0.47 -0.75
C LEU A 56 -2.50 0.07 0.15
N ALA A 57 -2.43 -1.12 0.74
CA ALA A 57 -3.42 -1.58 1.70
C ALA A 57 -2.72 -1.96 2.99
N CYS A 58 -3.42 -1.93 4.12
CA CYS A 58 -2.89 -2.49 5.35
C CYS A 58 -2.57 -3.99 5.15
N VAL A 59 -1.53 -4.50 5.80
CA VAL A 59 -1.14 -5.92 5.79
C VAL A 59 -2.27 -6.84 6.23
N PHE A 60 -3.12 -6.37 7.14
CA PHE A 60 -4.31 -7.09 7.60
C PHE A 60 -5.49 -6.99 6.63
N GLY A 61 -5.41 -6.13 5.62
CA GLY A 61 -6.49 -5.80 4.69
C GLY A 61 -6.18 -6.12 3.24
N GLY A 62 -6.79 -5.34 2.34
CA GLY A 62 -6.50 -5.38 0.91
C GLY A 62 -7.36 -6.36 0.13
N GLN A 63 -7.19 -7.67 0.28
CA GLN A 63 -7.90 -8.64 -0.57
C GLN A 63 -8.83 -9.54 0.26
N LYS A 64 -10.12 -9.49 -0.07
CA LYS A 64 -11.10 -10.46 0.42
C LYS A 64 -10.92 -11.73 -0.40
N PHE A 65 -10.38 -12.79 0.19
CA PHE A 65 -10.40 -14.12 -0.40
C PHE A 65 -11.65 -14.83 0.11
N SER A 66 -12.61 -15.09 -0.77
CA SER A 66 -13.70 -16.02 -0.47
C SER A 66 -13.14 -17.44 -0.49
N THR A 67 -13.12 -18.11 0.66
CA THR A 67 -12.72 -19.52 0.72
C THR A 67 -13.77 -20.40 0.05
N ARG A 68 -13.38 -21.17 -0.97
CA ARG A 68 -14.26 -22.18 -1.61
C ARG A 68 -14.32 -23.52 -0.85
N GLY A 69 -13.59 -23.65 0.27
CA GLY A 69 -13.49 -24.90 1.03
C GLY A 69 -14.43 -24.98 2.24
N GLN A 70 -14.66 -26.20 2.75
CA GLN A 70 -15.55 -26.50 3.87
C GLN A 70 -15.03 -26.05 5.26
N GLY A 71 -14.09 -25.10 5.34
CA GLY A 71 -13.61 -24.56 6.63
C GLY A 71 -12.79 -25.52 7.52
N LYS A 72 -12.38 -26.71 7.03
CA LYS A 72 -11.67 -27.73 7.83
C LYS A 72 -10.24 -27.36 8.29
N ARG A 73 -9.70 -26.20 7.89
CA ARG A 73 -8.33 -25.79 8.23
C ARG A 73 -8.34 -25.00 9.54
N THR A 74 -7.48 -25.38 10.48
CA THR A 74 -7.25 -24.66 11.76
C THR A 74 -6.37 -23.42 11.60
N CYS A 75 -5.49 -23.39 10.59
CA CYS A 75 -4.64 -22.23 10.33
C CYS A 75 -5.34 -21.20 9.44
N GLN A 76 -5.35 -19.94 9.88
CA GLN A 76 -5.86 -18.79 9.11
C GLN A 76 -4.72 -17.85 8.70
N THR A 77 -4.95 -17.11 7.62
CA THR A 77 -4.02 -16.04 7.20
C THR A 77 -4.17 -14.82 8.10
N LEU A 78 -3.11 -14.01 8.20
CA LEU A 78 -3.10 -12.72 8.92
C LEU A 78 -4.16 -11.70 8.44
N ARG A 79 -4.86 -11.96 7.32
CA ARG A 79 -5.81 -11.02 6.72
C ARG A 79 -7.12 -10.99 7.52
N SER A 80 -7.37 -9.91 8.25
CA SER A 80 -8.61 -9.62 8.99
C SER A 80 -9.58 -8.68 8.24
N ASN A 81 -9.40 -8.53 6.93
CA ASN A 81 -10.23 -7.66 6.09
C ASN A 81 -10.24 -6.19 6.56
N CYS A 82 -9.07 -5.68 6.95
CA CYS A 82 -8.91 -4.27 7.31
C CYS A 82 -9.26 -3.34 6.14
N PRO A 83 -10.11 -2.30 6.34
CA PRO A 83 -10.52 -1.38 5.29
C PRO A 83 -9.48 -0.28 5.02
N ALA A 84 -8.39 -0.20 5.78
CA ALA A 84 -7.38 0.82 5.58
C ALA A 84 -6.63 0.67 4.25
N TYR A 85 -6.58 1.75 3.48
CA TYR A 85 -5.87 1.81 2.21
C TYR A 85 -5.46 3.24 1.86
N ILE A 86 -4.48 3.35 0.97
CA ILE A 86 -4.03 4.60 0.36
C ILE A 86 -3.96 4.33 -1.15
N THR A 87 -4.66 5.15 -1.93
CA THR A 87 -4.64 5.05 -3.39
C THR A 87 -4.03 6.31 -3.97
N LEU A 88 -3.03 6.12 -4.82
CA LEU A 88 -2.31 7.18 -5.50
C LEU A 88 -2.35 6.95 -7.01
N ARG A 89 -2.24 8.04 -7.77
CA ARG A 89 -2.18 8.02 -9.24
C ARG A 89 -1.34 9.16 -9.77
N ALA A 90 -0.72 8.94 -10.92
CA ALA A 90 -0.07 9.99 -11.66
C ALA A 90 -1.08 11.11 -11.99
N SER A 91 -0.67 12.34 -11.72
CA SER A 91 -1.36 13.57 -12.02
C SER A 91 -1.71 13.66 -13.51
N LYS A 92 -2.66 14.53 -13.84
CA LYS A 92 -2.99 14.81 -15.24
C LYS A 92 -1.76 15.28 -16.05
N CYS A 93 -0.85 16.01 -15.42
CA CYS A 93 0.37 16.49 -16.07
C CYS A 93 1.49 15.43 -16.13
N GLY A 94 1.31 14.26 -15.50
CA GLY A 94 2.29 13.17 -15.53
C GLY A 94 3.58 13.42 -14.74
N GLN A 95 3.71 14.54 -14.04
CA GLN A 95 4.92 14.92 -13.30
C GLN A 95 4.88 14.60 -11.80
N LYS A 96 3.67 14.38 -11.24
CA LYS A 96 3.48 14.16 -9.81
C LYS A 96 2.60 12.95 -9.56
N LEU A 97 2.76 12.31 -8.42
CA LEU A 97 1.88 11.25 -7.92
C LEU A 97 0.93 11.86 -6.88
N GLU A 98 -0.35 11.89 -7.19
CA GLU A 98 -1.41 12.49 -6.36
C GLU A 98 -2.11 11.41 -5.54
N VAL A 99 -2.42 11.73 -4.30
CA VAL A 99 -3.25 10.88 -3.44
C VAL A 99 -4.72 11.08 -3.83
N ILE A 100 -5.35 10.02 -4.34
CA ILE A 100 -6.77 10.08 -4.73
C ILE A 100 -7.67 9.82 -3.53
N SER A 101 -7.32 8.83 -2.71
CA SER A 101 -8.19 8.37 -1.65
C SER A 101 -7.39 7.70 -0.55
N VAL A 102 -7.70 8.08 0.69
CA VAL A 102 -7.12 7.51 1.91
C VAL A 102 -8.25 7.05 2.81
N CYS A 103 -8.12 5.84 3.33
CA CYS A 103 -8.94 5.32 4.41
C CYS A 103 -7.98 4.93 5.53
N ASN A 104 -8.05 5.64 6.66
CA ASN A 104 -7.25 5.34 7.86
C ASN A 104 -8.07 4.63 8.95
N ALA A 105 -9.23 4.07 8.60
CA ALA A 105 -10.01 3.26 9.53
C ALA A 105 -9.41 1.85 9.61
N HIS A 106 -9.02 1.43 10.80
CA HIS A 106 -8.53 0.09 11.08
C HIS A 106 -9.52 -0.64 11.98
N ASN A 107 -9.73 -1.93 11.70
CA ASN A 107 -10.60 -2.81 12.48
C ASN A 107 -9.80 -3.75 13.39
N HIS A 108 -8.53 -3.43 13.63
CA HIS A 108 -7.61 -4.18 14.47
C HIS A 108 -6.76 -3.22 15.28
N GLU A 109 -6.12 -3.72 16.33
CA GLU A 109 -5.21 -2.93 17.14
C GLU A 109 -4.00 -2.47 16.33
N LEU A 110 -3.58 -1.23 16.56
CA LEU A 110 -2.34 -0.67 16.08
C LEU A 110 -1.37 -0.58 17.25
N SER A 111 -0.56 -1.61 17.44
CA SER A 111 0.44 -1.64 18.50
C SER A 111 1.82 -1.89 17.96
N GLU A 112 2.82 -1.28 18.60
CA GLU A 112 4.22 -1.46 18.25
C GLU A 112 4.63 -2.94 18.29
N ARG A 113 4.13 -3.68 19.28
CA ARG A 113 4.37 -5.13 19.44
C ARG A 113 3.85 -5.90 18.22
N LEU A 114 2.61 -5.65 17.82
CA LEU A 114 2.02 -6.27 16.63
C LEU A 114 2.85 -5.94 15.40
N ASN A 115 3.20 -4.66 15.21
CA ASN A 115 3.95 -4.19 14.05
C ASN A 115 5.36 -4.82 13.96
N LYS A 116 6.07 -4.96 15.08
CA LYS A 116 7.37 -5.64 15.17
C LYS A 116 7.27 -7.15 14.92
N SER A 117 6.16 -7.77 15.33
CA SER A 117 5.93 -9.21 15.12
C SER A 117 5.65 -9.58 13.66
N LEU A 118 5.33 -8.60 12.81
CA LEU A 118 5.03 -8.83 11.39
C LEU A 118 6.26 -9.37 10.65
N PRO A 119 6.12 -10.41 9.81
CA PRO A 119 7.23 -11.00 9.07
C PRO A 119 8.07 -9.98 8.26
N GLN A 120 7.44 -8.93 7.75
CA GLN A 120 8.08 -7.87 6.96
C GLN A 120 9.01 -6.98 7.78
N ASN A 121 8.74 -6.87 9.09
CA ASN A 121 9.47 -6.01 10.01
C ASN A 121 10.38 -6.81 10.96
N ARG A 122 10.34 -8.15 10.89
CA ARG A 122 11.27 -9.02 11.62
C ARG A 122 12.66 -8.85 11.03
N LYS A 123 13.45 -7.98 11.65
CA LYS A 123 14.89 -7.98 11.42
C LYS A 123 15.48 -9.13 12.23
N LEU A 124 16.16 -10.06 11.55
CA LEU A 124 17.08 -10.96 12.22
C LEU A 124 18.24 -10.09 12.73
N THR A 125 18.36 -9.92 14.04
CA THR A 125 19.60 -9.40 14.61
C THR A 125 20.71 -10.40 14.29
N PRO A 126 21.85 -9.95 13.73
CA PRO A 126 22.98 -10.81 13.42
C PRO A 126 23.62 -11.42 14.67
#